data_AF-A0A2P2LC79-F1
#
_entry.id   AF-A0A2P2LC79-F1
#
_cell.length_a   1.000
_cell.length_b   1.000
_cell.length_c   1.000
_cell.angle_alpha   90.00
_cell.angle_beta   90.00
_cell.angle_gamma   90.00
#
_symmetry.space_group_name_H-M   'P 1'
#
loop_
_entity.id
_entity.type
_entity.pdbx_description
1 polymer ?
#
loop_
_entity_poly.entity_id
_entity_poly.type
_entity_poly.pdbx_seq_one_letter_code
_entity_poly.pdbx_strand_id
1 'polypeptide(L)'
;MSVSHNFPASISSSSSTFLSTCGFSPRNQNVSLPSKNFGMCRCVASPQEQKTAYTTKVSRNGNMAKLQAGYLFPEIARRRNAHLQKYPDARVISLGIGDTTEPIPEVITSAMQKRSRGLSTPDGYSGYGAEQGEKPLRAAIASTFYGDLGIDEEDIFVSDGAKSDISRHQVLFGSNVTMAVQDPSYPVIY
;
A
#
# COMPACT_ATOMS: atom_id res chain seq x y z
N MET A 1 -26.66 33.59 -1.71
CA MET A 1 -26.93 32.33 -2.42
C MET A 1 -25.79 31.38 -2.10
N SER A 2 -26.03 30.47 -1.15
CA SER A 2 -25.05 29.50 -0.66
C SER A 2 -25.02 28.30 -1.60
N VAL A 3 -23.89 28.04 -2.25
CA VAL A 3 -23.70 26.85 -3.08
C VAL A 3 -22.85 25.86 -2.29
N SER A 4 -23.52 24.93 -1.64
CA SER A 4 -22.92 23.79 -0.94
C SER A 4 -22.50 22.75 -1.97
N HIS A 5 -21.19 22.50 -2.11
CA HIS A 5 -20.67 21.39 -2.89
C HIS A 5 -20.68 20.12 -2.05
N ASN A 6 -21.67 19.25 -2.26
CA ASN A 6 -21.67 17.87 -1.78
C ASN A 6 -21.13 16.95 -2.89
N PHE A 7 -19.93 16.41 -2.70
CA PHE A 7 -19.44 15.25 -3.46
C PHE A 7 -19.78 13.96 -2.67
N PRO A 8 -20.54 13.00 -3.23
CA PRO A 8 -20.74 11.73 -2.56
C PRO A 8 -19.50 10.84 -2.71
N ALA A 9 -18.99 10.38 -1.58
CA ALA A 9 -17.90 9.41 -1.48
C ALA A 9 -18.30 8.04 -2.04
N SER A 10 -17.33 7.42 -2.69
CA SER A 10 -17.37 6.10 -3.30
C SER A 10 -17.91 5.00 -2.37
N ILE A 11 -18.90 4.26 -2.86
CA ILE A 11 -19.46 3.08 -2.20
C ILE A 11 -18.52 1.91 -2.45
N SER A 12 -17.79 1.48 -1.40
CA SER A 12 -17.21 0.14 -1.33
C SER A 12 -17.89 -0.58 -0.17
N SER A 13 -18.74 -1.55 -0.50
CA SER A 13 -19.49 -2.35 0.47
C SER A 13 -19.31 -3.82 0.14
N SER A 14 -18.56 -4.53 0.99
CA SER A 14 -18.66 -5.97 1.16
C SER A 14 -18.46 -6.28 2.64
N SER A 15 -19.56 -6.40 3.37
CA SER A 15 -19.60 -6.99 4.70
C SER A 15 -20.82 -7.89 4.75
N SER A 16 -20.57 -9.20 4.66
CA SER A 16 -21.58 -10.25 4.77
C SER A 16 -21.76 -10.60 6.25
N THR A 17 -22.94 -10.29 6.79
CA THR A 17 -23.47 -10.93 8.00
C THR A 17 -24.90 -11.33 7.73
N PHE A 18 -25.17 -12.64 7.76
CA PHE A 18 -26.53 -13.16 7.82
C PHE A 18 -26.60 -14.19 8.94
N LEU A 19 -27.13 -13.75 10.07
CA LEU A 19 -27.81 -14.61 11.04
C LEU A 19 -29.24 -14.77 10.53
N SER A 20 -29.70 -16.02 10.39
CA SER A 20 -31.14 -16.30 10.24
C SER A 20 -31.51 -17.51 11.06
N THR A 21 -32.32 -17.25 12.09
CA THR A 21 -33.09 -18.22 12.86
C THR A 21 -34.47 -18.36 12.21
N CYS A 22 -34.84 -19.58 11.83
CA CYS A 22 -36.24 -19.90 11.53
C CYS A 22 -36.59 -21.24 12.20
N GLY A 23 -37.50 -21.17 13.17
CA GLY A 23 -38.14 -22.34 13.77
C GLY A 23 -39.28 -22.86 12.89
N PHE A 24 -39.43 -24.18 12.83
CA PHE A 24 -40.61 -24.85 12.27
C PHE A 24 -40.92 -26.10 13.09
N SER A 25 -42.17 -26.22 13.55
CA SER A 25 -42.72 -27.36 14.30
C SER A 25 -42.96 -28.59 13.40
N PRO A 26 -42.84 -29.83 13.90
CA PRO A 26 -43.12 -31.02 13.11
C PRO A 26 -44.59 -31.48 13.26
N ARG A 27 -45.21 -31.90 12.16
CA ARG A 27 -46.46 -32.68 12.16
C ARG A 27 -46.12 -34.11 11.74
N ASN A 28 -46.31 -35.06 12.64
CA ASN A 28 -46.11 -36.49 12.43
C ASN A 28 -47.10 -37.06 11.41
N GLN A 29 -46.59 -37.82 10.42
CA GLN A 29 -47.32 -38.92 9.79
C GLN A 29 -46.35 -40.09 9.56
N ASN A 30 -46.66 -41.23 10.19
CA ASN A 30 -45.95 -42.49 10.04
C ASN A 30 -46.52 -43.25 8.84
N VAL A 31 -45.67 -43.57 7.86
CA VAL A 31 -45.96 -44.62 6.87
C VAL A 31 -44.67 -45.41 6.61
N SER A 32 -44.70 -46.70 6.94
CA SER A 32 -43.59 -47.66 6.74
C SER A 32 -43.73 -48.39 5.41
N LEU A 33 -42.68 -48.40 4.59
CA LEU A 33 -42.58 -49.21 3.37
C LEU A 33 -41.17 -49.80 3.19
N PRO A 34 -41.04 -50.94 2.48
CA PRO A 34 -40.04 -51.97 2.78
C PRO A 34 -38.62 -51.69 2.25
N SER A 35 -37.65 -52.22 2.99
CA SER A 35 -36.21 -52.20 2.71
C SER A 35 -35.87 -52.91 1.39
N LYS A 36 -35.38 -52.14 0.42
CA LYS A 36 -34.58 -52.66 -0.70
C LYS A 36 -33.20 -52.01 -0.65
N ASN A 37 -32.15 -52.84 -0.70
CA ASN A 37 -30.76 -52.42 -0.80
C ASN A 37 -30.53 -51.62 -2.09
N PHE A 38 -30.58 -50.30 -2.00
CA PHE A 38 -30.03 -49.41 -3.00
C PHE A 38 -28.55 -49.22 -2.67
N GLY A 39 -27.68 -49.58 -3.61
CA GLY A 39 -26.28 -49.20 -3.58
C GLY A 39 -26.20 -47.69 -3.34
N MET A 40 -25.46 -47.31 -2.30
CA MET A 40 -25.33 -45.92 -1.88
C MET A 40 -24.58 -45.15 -2.97
N CYS A 41 -25.31 -44.62 -3.94
CA CYS A 41 -24.81 -43.57 -4.80
C CYS A 41 -24.67 -42.35 -3.89
N ARG A 42 -23.45 -42.14 -3.40
CA ARG A 42 -23.12 -40.95 -2.63
C ARG A 42 -23.11 -39.79 -3.61
N CYS A 43 -24.27 -39.18 -3.82
CA CYS A 43 -24.37 -37.85 -4.38
C CYS A 43 -23.73 -36.92 -3.37
N VAL A 44 -22.40 -36.83 -3.41
CA VAL A 44 -21.69 -35.70 -2.86
C VAL A 44 -22.17 -34.56 -3.74
N ALA A 45 -23.08 -33.74 -3.22
CA ALA A 45 -23.30 -32.43 -3.81
C ALA A 45 -21.93 -31.76 -3.79
N SER A 46 -21.26 -31.77 -4.94
CA SER A 46 -20.16 -30.88 -5.20
C SER A 46 -20.66 -29.49 -4.80
N PRO A 47 -19.90 -28.73 -4.00
CA PRO A 47 -20.21 -27.32 -3.83
C PRO A 47 -20.36 -26.78 -5.25
N GLN A 48 -21.52 -26.21 -5.57
CA GLN A 48 -21.67 -25.53 -6.84
C GLN A 48 -20.56 -24.49 -6.88
N GLU A 49 -19.55 -24.74 -7.71
CA GLU A 49 -18.56 -23.75 -8.08
C GLU A 49 -19.35 -22.54 -8.58
N GLN A 50 -19.51 -21.56 -7.70
CA GLN A 50 -19.97 -20.25 -8.11
C GLN A 50 -18.94 -19.74 -9.11
N LYS A 51 -19.33 -19.80 -10.37
CA LYS A 51 -18.55 -19.40 -11.52
C LYS A 51 -18.43 -17.87 -11.49
N THR A 52 -17.49 -17.32 -10.73
CA THR A 52 -17.37 -15.86 -10.59
C THR A 52 -15.92 -15.40 -10.49
N ALA A 53 -15.28 -15.31 -11.66
CA ALA A 53 -14.25 -14.35 -12.09
C ALA A 53 -13.28 -15.06 -13.05
N TYR A 54 -13.00 -14.44 -14.21
CA TYR A 54 -11.89 -14.88 -15.05
C TYR A 54 -10.58 -14.76 -14.25
N THR A 55 -9.77 -15.81 -14.24
CA THR A 55 -8.46 -15.82 -13.59
C THR A 55 -7.36 -16.02 -14.63
N THR A 56 -6.22 -15.36 -14.41
CA THR A 56 -5.03 -15.57 -15.24
C THR A 56 -4.37 -16.90 -14.89
N LYS A 57 -3.52 -17.42 -15.78
CA LYS A 57 -2.67 -18.60 -15.49
C LYS A 57 -1.30 -18.23 -14.90
N VAL A 58 -1.12 -16.97 -14.48
CA VAL A 58 0.15 -16.50 -13.92
C VAL A 58 0.20 -16.88 -12.45
N SER A 59 1.14 -17.74 -12.07
CA SER A 59 1.37 -18.10 -10.68
C SER A 59 1.75 -16.88 -9.84
N ARG A 60 1.16 -16.75 -8.65
CA ARG A 60 1.54 -15.71 -7.68
C ARG A 60 3.02 -15.85 -7.31
N ASN A 61 3.73 -14.73 -7.21
CA ASN A 61 5.11 -14.71 -6.72
C ASN A 61 5.17 -15.28 -5.29
N GLY A 62 5.93 -16.36 -5.09
CA GLY A 62 6.06 -17.03 -3.80
C GLY A 62 6.63 -16.15 -2.69
N ASN A 63 7.46 -15.16 -3.01
CA ASN A 63 7.97 -14.21 -2.03
C ASN A 63 6.87 -13.31 -1.46
N MET A 64 5.84 -13.00 -2.27
CA MET A 64 4.69 -12.23 -1.80
C MET A 64 3.80 -12.99 -0.82
N ALA A 65 3.94 -14.32 -0.72
CA ALA A 65 3.24 -15.13 0.26
C ALA A 65 4.02 -15.28 1.58
N LYS A 66 5.32 -14.95 1.60
CA LYS A 66 6.17 -15.01 2.80
C LYS A 66 5.94 -13.82 3.75
N LEU A 67 5.42 -12.70 3.24
CA LEU A 67 5.06 -11.53 4.04
C LEU A 67 3.94 -11.89 5.03
N GLN A 68 4.21 -11.71 6.33
CA GLN A 68 3.32 -12.15 7.41
C GLN A 68 2.05 -11.31 7.52
N ALA A 69 2.16 -10.01 7.25
CA ALA A 69 1.06 -9.06 7.38
C ALA A 69 1.21 -7.91 6.37
N GLY A 70 0.19 -7.04 6.36
CA GLY A 70 0.31 -5.75 5.69
C GLY A 70 1.39 -4.88 6.33
N TYR A 71 1.89 -3.91 5.57
CA TYR A 71 2.90 -2.97 6.06
C TYR A 71 2.38 -2.16 7.27
N LEU A 72 3.28 -1.81 8.19
CA LEU A 72 2.93 -1.23 9.49
C LEU A 72 2.07 0.03 9.39
N PHE A 73 2.47 1.00 8.55
CA PHE A 73 1.79 2.31 8.52
C PHE A 73 0.37 2.29 7.93
N PRO A 74 0.08 1.53 6.85
CA PRO A 74 -1.29 1.28 6.43
C PRO A 74 -2.19 0.72 7.53
N GLU A 75 -1.67 -0.17 8.37
CA GLU A 75 -2.42 -0.73 9.50
C GLU A 75 -2.68 0.31 10.60
N ILE A 76 -1.70 1.16 10.91
CA ILE A 76 -1.90 2.31 11.84
C ILE A 76 -2.97 3.26 11.31
N ALA A 77 -2.93 3.60 10.02
CA ALA A 77 -3.95 4.44 9.39
C ALA A 77 -5.34 3.80 9.44
N ARG A 78 -5.45 2.50 9.18
CA ARG A 78 -6.71 1.74 9.29
C ARG A 78 -7.29 1.82 10.71
N ARG A 79 -6.45 1.65 11.74
CA ARG A 79 -6.87 1.74 13.15
C ARG A 79 -7.30 3.15 13.54
N ARG A 80 -6.57 4.18 13.09
CA ARG A 80 -6.96 5.59 13.30
C ARG A 80 -8.34 5.86 12.71
N ASN A 81 -8.60 5.40 11.49
CA ASN A 81 -9.89 5.59 10.83
C ASN A 81 -11.03 4.86 11.54
N ALA A 82 -10.82 3.62 11.97
CA ALA A 82 -11.80 2.88 12.77
C ALA A 82 -12.09 3.58 14.12
N HIS A 83 -11.07 4.19 14.73
CA HIS A 83 -11.24 4.97 15.97
C HIS A 83 -12.09 6.22 15.74
N LEU A 84 -11.84 6.98 14.67
CA LEU A 84 -12.63 8.17 14.31
C LEU A 84 -14.08 7.82 13.96
N GLN A 85 -14.32 6.68 13.31
CA GLN A 85 -15.68 6.19 13.05
C GLN A 85 -16.43 5.83 14.34
N LYS A 86 -15.72 5.23 15.31
CA LYS A 86 -16.29 4.86 16.60
C LYS A 86 -16.52 6.07 17.51
N TYR A 87 -15.67 7.08 17.42
CA TYR A 87 -15.74 8.30 18.23
C TYR A 87 -15.63 9.55 17.32
N PRO A 88 -16.72 9.95 16.66
CA PRO A 88 -16.70 11.04 15.68
C PRO A 88 -16.25 12.39 16.24
N ASP A 89 -16.52 12.66 17.53
CA ASP A 89 -16.15 13.91 18.20
C ASP A 89 -14.72 13.91 18.77
N ALA A 90 -13.97 12.81 18.61
CA ALA A 90 -12.63 12.69 19.15
C ALA A 90 -11.63 13.58 18.37
N ARG A 91 -10.98 14.48 19.08
CA ARG A 91 -9.84 15.27 18.54
C ARG A 91 -8.55 14.46 18.64
N VAL A 92 -8.33 13.58 17.65
CA VAL A 92 -7.16 12.70 17.61
C VAL A 92 -5.87 13.49 17.35
N ILE A 93 -4.88 13.34 18.22
CA ILE A 93 -3.51 13.80 18.02
C ILE A 93 -2.68 12.60 17.54
N SER A 94 -2.05 12.72 16.36
CA SER A 94 -1.28 11.63 15.76
C SER A 94 0.21 11.80 16.04
N LEU A 95 0.74 10.99 16.96
CA LEU A 95 2.18 10.92 17.29
C LEU A 95 2.80 9.56 16.89
N GLY A 96 2.17 8.88 15.93
CA GLY A 96 2.60 7.55 15.48
C GLY A 96 3.53 7.63 14.27
N ILE A 97 2.97 7.88 13.09
CA ILE A 97 3.74 8.01 11.85
C ILE A 97 4.51 9.33 11.90
N GLY A 98 5.82 9.28 11.66
CA GLY A 98 6.70 10.45 11.57
C GLY A 98 6.53 11.22 10.26
N ASP A 99 5.31 11.69 10.00
CA ASP A 99 5.00 12.57 8.88
C ASP A 99 5.28 14.04 9.27
N THR A 100 5.81 14.85 8.36
CA THR A 100 6.15 16.24 8.67
C THR A 100 4.90 17.11 8.70
N THR A 101 4.76 17.97 9.72
CA THR A 101 3.54 18.76 9.93
C THR A 101 3.65 20.22 9.52
N GLU A 102 4.88 20.75 9.45
CA GLU A 102 5.12 22.16 9.19
C GLU A 102 5.23 22.49 7.69
N PRO A 103 4.87 23.73 7.28
CA PRO A 103 5.05 24.17 5.91
C PRO A 103 6.50 24.14 5.45
N ILE A 104 6.71 23.84 4.17
CA ILE A 104 8.03 23.93 3.55
C ILE A 104 8.46 25.41 3.50
N PRO A 105 9.72 25.75 3.88
CA PRO A 105 10.24 27.11 3.82
C PRO A 105 10.01 27.80 2.47
N GLU A 106 9.66 29.09 2.52
CA GLU A 106 9.32 29.89 1.33
C GLU A 106 10.43 29.91 0.27
N VAL A 107 11.69 29.92 0.71
CA VAL A 107 12.85 29.90 -0.19
C VAL A 107 12.88 28.65 -1.08
N ILE A 108 12.45 27.50 -0.55
CA ILE A 108 12.40 26.23 -1.29
C ILE A 108 11.17 26.22 -2.21
N THR A 109 9.99 26.56 -1.70
CA THR A 109 8.75 26.55 -2.48
C THR A 109 8.78 27.55 -3.64
N SER A 110 9.37 28.73 -3.42
CA SER A 110 9.59 29.74 -4.46
C SER A 110 10.51 29.24 -5.58
N ALA A 111 11.57 28.51 -5.25
CA ALA A 111 12.46 27.91 -6.24
C ALA A 111 11.73 26.83 -7.08
N MET A 112 10.94 25.98 -6.43
CA MET A 112 10.11 24.96 -7.12
C MET A 112 9.07 25.62 -8.04
N GLN A 113 8.39 26.66 -7.58
CA GLN A 113 7.44 27.43 -8.37
C GLN A 113 8.12 28.07 -9.59
N LYS A 114 9.30 28.68 -9.40
CA LYS A 114 10.08 29.26 -10.49
C LYS A 114 10.47 28.21 -11.53
N ARG A 115 10.93 27.03 -11.10
CA ARG A 115 11.25 25.91 -12.00
C ARG A 115 10.03 25.46 -12.80
N SER A 116 8.88 25.28 -12.13
CA SER A 116 7.62 24.90 -12.77
C SER A 116 7.17 25.93 -13.81
N ARG A 117 7.23 27.23 -13.50
CA ARG A 117 6.92 28.30 -14.47
C ARG A 117 7.92 28.33 -15.63
N GLY A 118 9.20 28.11 -15.37
CA GLY A 118 10.24 28.07 -16.41
C GLY A 118 9.97 27.02 -17.49
N LEU A 119 9.38 25.88 -17.13
CA LEU A 119 9.00 24.83 -18.09
C LEU A 119 7.93 25.27 -19.12
N SER A 120 7.28 26.43 -18.94
CA SER A 120 6.35 27.02 -19.91
C SER A 120 7.03 27.92 -20.96
N THR A 121 8.36 28.09 -20.89
CA THR A 121 9.13 28.96 -21.78
C THR A 121 10.14 28.15 -22.60
N PRO A 122 10.45 28.54 -23.86
CA PRO A 122 11.46 27.85 -24.66
C PRO A 122 12.83 27.77 -23.97
N ASP A 123 13.27 28.86 -23.32
CA ASP A 123 14.58 28.93 -22.68
C ASP A 123 14.67 28.13 -21.37
N GLY A 124 13.55 28.02 -20.64
CA GLY A 124 13.49 27.35 -19.34
C GLY A 124 13.06 25.88 -19.40
N TYR A 125 12.58 25.42 -20.55
CA TYR A 125 12.15 24.05 -20.76
C TYR A 125 13.33 23.08 -20.85
N SER A 126 13.17 21.92 -20.23
CA SER A 126 14.11 20.80 -20.34
C SER A 126 13.31 19.49 -20.37
N GLY A 127 13.73 18.56 -21.21
CA GLY A 127 13.15 17.20 -21.30
C GLY A 127 13.70 16.27 -20.21
N TYR A 128 14.04 15.04 -20.59
CA TYR A 128 14.75 14.12 -19.70
C TYR A 128 16.05 14.75 -19.18
N GLY A 129 16.26 14.68 -17.87
CA GLY A 129 17.53 14.99 -17.23
C GLY A 129 18.43 13.77 -17.15
N ALA A 130 19.65 13.95 -16.65
CA ALA A 130 20.54 12.84 -16.34
C ALA A 130 19.93 11.94 -15.27
N GLU A 131 19.92 10.63 -15.48
CA GLU A 131 19.29 9.63 -14.60
C GLU A 131 19.95 9.57 -13.22
N GLN A 132 21.23 9.92 -13.14
CA GLN A 132 21.98 10.03 -11.89
C GLN A 132 21.60 11.30 -11.08
N GLY A 133 20.93 12.26 -11.72
CA GLY A 133 20.59 13.56 -11.15
C GLY A 133 21.36 14.73 -11.78
N GLU A 134 20.78 15.91 -11.67
CA GLU A 134 21.35 17.17 -12.16
C GLU A 134 22.74 17.42 -11.56
N LYS A 135 23.74 17.69 -12.43
CA LYS A 135 25.12 17.90 -12.01
C LYS A 135 25.27 18.96 -10.89
N PRO A 136 24.62 20.15 -10.99
CA PRO A 136 24.71 21.14 -9.91
C PRO A 136 24.15 20.66 -8.56
N LEU A 137 23.13 19.79 -8.57
CA LEU A 137 22.55 19.24 -7.35
C LEU A 137 23.50 18.20 -6.72
N ARG A 138 24.11 17.33 -7.53
CA ARG A 138 25.10 16.36 -7.05
C ARG A 138 26.31 17.04 -6.43
N ALA A 139 26.86 18.05 -7.09
CA ALA A 139 27.96 18.87 -6.57
C ALA A 139 27.60 19.56 -5.25
N ALA A 140 26.38 20.10 -5.14
CA ALA A 140 25.90 20.71 -3.91
C ALA A 140 25.78 19.70 -2.76
N ILE A 141 25.28 18.49 -3.03
CA ILE A 141 25.19 17.41 -2.03
C ILE A 141 26.59 16.99 -1.57
N ALA A 142 27.50 16.71 -2.51
CA ALA A 142 28.87 16.31 -2.21
C ALA A 142 29.58 17.34 -1.31
N SER A 143 29.58 18.61 -1.70
CA SER A 143 30.22 19.67 -0.92
C SER A 143 29.54 19.96 0.43
N THR A 144 28.21 19.91 0.51
CA THR A 144 27.46 20.24 1.75
C THR A 144 27.56 19.16 2.81
N PHE A 145 27.52 17.89 2.42
CA PHE A 145 27.44 16.76 3.35
C PHE A 145 28.73 15.93 3.44
N TYR A 146 29.62 16.01 2.45
CA TYR A 146 30.76 15.12 2.32
C TYR A 146 32.10 15.82 1.97
N GLY A 147 32.20 17.15 2.11
CA GLY A 147 33.34 17.93 1.61
C GLY A 147 34.74 17.44 2.01
N ASP A 148 34.91 16.91 3.22
CA ASP A 148 36.19 16.41 3.73
C ASP A 148 36.31 14.87 3.72
N LEU A 149 35.37 14.18 3.07
CA LEU A 149 35.27 12.71 3.12
C LEU A 149 35.72 12.03 1.82
N GLY A 150 36.20 12.79 0.84
CA GLY A 150 36.66 12.26 -0.46
C GLY A 150 35.54 11.65 -1.30
N ILE A 151 34.32 12.17 -1.16
CA ILE A 151 33.16 11.80 -1.97
C ILE A 151 32.94 12.87 -3.02
N ASP A 152 33.02 12.48 -4.28
CA ASP A 152 32.87 13.39 -5.41
C ASP A 152 31.41 13.42 -5.90
N GLU A 153 31.08 14.37 -6.77
CA GLU A 153 29.72 14.49 -7.30
C GLU A 153 29.32 13.24 -8.15
N GLU A 154 30.29 12.53 -8.70
CA GLU A 154 30.14 11.28 -9.44
C GLU A 154 29.71 10.10 -8.55
N ASP A 155 29.96 10.17 -7.24
CA ASP A 155 29.54 9.16 -6.26
C ASP A 155 28.08 9.38 -5.80
N ILE A 156 27.48 10.52 -6.13
CA ILE A 156 26.13 10.89 -5.71
C ILE A 156 25.11 10.44 -6.77
N PHE A 157 24.10 9.68 -6.32
CA PHE A 157 22.94 9.28 -7.13
C PHE A 157 21.68 9.88 -6.51
N VAL A 158 21.04 10.82 -7.22
CA VAL A 158 19.81 11.48 -6.75
C VAL A 158 18.61 10.60 -7.08
N SER A 159 17.71 10.40 -6.11
CA SER A 159 16.50 9.62 -6.27
C SER A 159 15.24 10.35 -5.81
N ASP A 160 14.10 9.72 -6.07
CA ASP A 160 12.77 10.12 -5.60
C ASP A 160 12.53 9.80 -4.11
N GLY A 161 13.52 9.21 -3.42
CA GLY A 161 13.47 9.00 -1.97
C GLY A 161 14.13 7.71 -1.51
N ALA A 162 14.57 7.72 -0.25
CA ALA A 162 15.31 6.61 0.36
C ALA A 162 14.57 5.26 0.31
N LYS A 163 13.23 5.27 0.43
CA LYS A 163 12.43 4.03 0.38
C LYS A 163 12.51 3.34 -0.99
N SER A 164 12.40 4.12 -2.07
CA SER A 164 12.53 3.61 -3.44
C SER A 164 13.93 3.05 -3.67
N ASP A 165 14.97 3.75 -3.18
CA ASP A 165 16.35 3.29 -3.31
C ASP A 165 16.62 2.00 -2.55
N ILE A 166 16.10 1.82 -1.34
CA ILE A 166 16.25 0.54 -0.63
C ILE A 166 15.73 -0.63 -1.49
N SER A 167 14.59 -0.45 -2.18
CA SER A 167 14.09 -1.45 -3.12
C SER A 167 14.97 -1.62 -4.35
N ARG A 168 15.52 -0.52 -4.94
CA ARG A 168 16.47 -0.60 -6.06
C ARG A 168 17.75 -1.36 -5.67
N HIS A 169 18.27 -1.11 -4.47
CA HIS A 169 19.43 -1.83 -3.93
C HIS A 169 19.12 -3.32 -3.71
N GLN A 170 17.93 -3.68 -3.20
CA GLN A 170 17.54 -5.10 -3.08
C GLN A 170 17.47 -5.79 -4.45
N VAL A 171 17.00 -5.09 -5.49
CA VAL A 171 17.04 -5.61 -6.87
C VAL A 171 18.48 -5.79 -7.36
N LEU A 172 19.36 -4.81 -7.07
CA LEU A 172 20.79 -4.87 -7.43
C LEU A 172 21.51 -6.06 -6.77
N PHE A 173 21.30 -6.29 -5.47
CA PHE A 173 21.92 -7.41 -4.75
C PHE A 173 21.35 -8.77 -5.15
N GLY A 174 20.07 -8.82 -5.53
CA GLY A 174 19.38 -10.04 -5.94
C GLY A 174 19.02 -10.96 -4.78
N SER A 175 18.54 -12.16 -5.09
CA SER A 175 17.96 -13.09 -4.11
C SER A 175 18.97 -13.97 -3.35
N ASN A 176 20.24 -13.94 -3.74
CA ASN A 176 21.25 -14.91 -3.31
C ASN A 176 22.19 -14.37 -2.22
N VAL A 177 21.84 -13.22 -1.63
CA VAL A 177 22.58 -12.63 -0.52
C VAL A 177 21.89 -12.90 0.81
N THR A 178 22.67 -12.92 1.88
CA THR A 178 22.15 -12.88 3.25
C THR A 178 22.26 -11.45 3.77
N MET A 179 21.24 -11.00 4.49
CA MET A 179 21.20 -9.65 5.07
C MET A 179 21.14 -9.73 6.59
N ALA A 180 21.85 -8.82 7.24
CA ALA A 180 21.72 -8.57 8.68
C ALA A 180 21.00 -7.24 8.88
N VAL A 181 20.10 -7.18 9.86
CA VAL A 181 19.33 -5.98 10.22
C VAL A 181 19.45 -5.74 11.72
N GLN A 182 19.40 -4.47 12.12
CA GLN A 182 19.30 -4.11 13.54
C GLN A 182 17.92 -4.50 14.09
N ASP A 183 17.85 -4.79 15.39
CA ASP A 183 16.59 -5.07 16.09
C ASP A 183 16.49 -4.21 17.36
N PRO A 184 15.56 -3.22 17.42
CA PRO A 184 14.56 -2.88 16.41
C PRO A 184 15.11 -2.03 15.25
N SER A 185 14.44 -2.06 14.10
CA SER A 185 14.75 -1.21 12.94
C SER A 185 13.51 -0.86 12.11
N TYR A 186 13.65 0.07 11.17
CA TYR A 186 12.57 0.49 10.27
C TYR A 186 12.19 -0.66 9.32
N PRO A 187 10.90 -1.05 9.21
CA PRO A 187 10.47 -2.32 8.62
C PRO A 187 10.52 -2.38 7.08
N VAL A 188 11.22 -1.46 6.42
CA VAL A 188 11.41 -1.54 4.95
C VAL A 188 12.50 -2.54 4.56
N ILE A 189 13.42 -2.85 5.48
CA ILE A 189 14.60 -3.66 5.20
C ILE A 189 14.39 -5.17 5.44
N TYR A 190 13.22 -5.60 5.93
CA TYR A 190 12.88 -7.01 6.21
C TYR A 190 11.40 -7.33 5.98
#